data_AF-A0A832YI71-F1
#
_entry.id   AF-A0A832YI71-F1
#
_cell.length_a   1.000
_cell.length_b   1.000
_cell.length_c   1.000
_cell.angle_alpha   90.00
_cell.angle_beta   90.00
_cell.angle_gamma   90.00
#
_symmetry.space_group_name_H-M   'P 1'
#
loop_
_entity.id
_entity.type
_entity.pdbx_description
1 polymer ?
#
loop_
_entity_poly.entity_id
_entity_poly.type
_entity_poly.pdbx_seq_one_letter_code
_entity_poly.pdbx_strand_id
1 'polypeptide(L)' 'AHDTSTSSTWRVTDIWSGSGDSNPGEYMEILVGDTLYFDADDGSNGRELWVMDIEHSITYD' A
#
# COMPACT_ATOMS: atom_id res chain seq x y z
N ALA A 1 -4.29 -5.68 -2.63
CA ALA A 1 -3.56 -6.61 -3.52
C ALA A 1 -4.56 -7.45 -4.30
N HIS A 2 -4.17 -7.88 -5.49
CA HIS A 2 -5.01 -8.66 -6.39
C HIS A 2 -4.18 -9.77 -7.02
N ASP A 3 -4.65 -11.01 -6.92
CA ASP A 3 -4.12 -12.12 -7.69
C ASP A 3 -4.99 -12.30 -8.94
N THR A 4 -4.43 -12.00 -10.11
CA THR A 4 -5.13 -12.09 -11.39
C THR A 4 -5.45 -13.52 -11.81
N SER A 5 -4.76 -14.52 -11.27
CA SER A 5 -5.01 -15.93 -11.59
C SER A 5 -6.23 -16.47 -10.85
N THR A 6 -6.41 -16.08 -9.60
CA THR A 6 -7.56 -16.47 -8.78
C THR A 6 -8.67 -15.42 -8.76
N SER A 7 -8.45 -14.26 -9.38
CA SER A 7 -9.32 -13.08 -9.33
C SER A 7 -9.66 -12.64 -7.89
N SER A 8 -8.76 -12.95 -6.95
CA SER A 8 -8.98 -12.66 -5.52
C SER A 8 -8.39 -11.32 -5.15
N THR A 9 -9.06 -10.61 -4.25
CA THR A 9 -8.60 -9.32 -3.72
C THR A 9 -8.51 -9.40 -2.19
N TRP A 10 -7.50 -8.75 -1.63
CA TRP A 10 -7.34 -8.62 -0.18
C TRP A 10 -6.69 -7.30 0.21
N ARG A 11 -6.96 -6.88 1.45
CA ARG A 11 -6.32 -5.71 2.06
C ARG A 11 -4.89 -6.06 2.45
N VAL A 12 -3.94 -5.26 1.98
CA VAL A 12 -2.51 -5.43 2.31
C VAL A 12 -2.22 -4.85 3.69
N THR A 13 -2.68 -3.62 3.91
CA THR A 13 -2.53 -2.87 5.15
C THR A 13 -3.78 -2.02 5.39
N ASP A 14 -4.14 -1.86 6.65
CA ASP A 14 -5.16 -0.91 7.11
C ASP A 14 -4.45 0.33 7.66
N ILE A 15 -4.37 1.41 6.86
CA ILE A 15 -3.64 2.64 7.26
C ILE A 15 -4.51 3.49 8.19
N TRP A 16 -5.80 3.63 7.86
CA TRP A 16 -6.77 4.37 8.65
C TRP A 16 -7.73 3.39 9.33
N SER A 17 -7.58 3.14 10.63
CA SER A 17 -8.35 2.10 11.35
C SER A 17 -9.84 2.42 11.60
N GLY A 18 -10.27 3.63 11.26
CA GLY A 18 -11.66 4.10 11.30
C GLY A 18 -12.37 4.08 9.92
N SER A 19 -13.45 4.85 9.80
CA SER A 19 -14.23 4.94 8.55
C SER A 19 -13.77 6.05 7.59
N GLY A 20 -12.54 6.55 7.76
CA GLY A 20 -11.96 7.58 6.91
C GLY A 20 -11.13 6.99 5.77
N ASP A 21 -10.63 7.85 4.90
CA ASP A 21 -9.81 7.48 3.74
C ASP A 21 -8.35 7.86 3.99
N SER A 22 -7.43 6.94 3.69
CA SER A 22 -5.99 7.17 3.84
C SER A 22 -5.34 7.84 2.62
N ASN A 23 -6.02 7.83 1.46
CA ASN A 23 -5.53 8.39 0.18
C ASN A 23 -4.02 8.15 -0.06
N PRO A 24 -3.55 6.89 -0.08
CA PRO A 24 -2.16 6.57 -0.26
C PRO A 24 -1.68 6.98 -1.66
N GLY A 25 -0.53 7.65 -1.74
CA GLY A 25 0.07 8.12 -2.99
C GLY A 25 -0.59 9.35 -3.60
N GLU A 26 -1.43 10.09 -2.86
CA GLU A 26 -2.15 11.26 -3.39
C GLU A 26 -1.21 12.35 -3.91
N TYR A 27 -0.06 12.57 -3.24
CA TYR A 27 0.90 13.61 -3.63
C TYR A 27 2.29 13.06 -3.95
N MET A 28 2.62 11.85 -3.52
CA MET A 28 3.94 11.25 -3.67
C MET A 28 3.87 9.72 -3.64
N GLU A 29 4.45 9.10 -4.67
CA GLU A 29 4.73 7.67 -4.70
C GLU A 29 6.04 7.42 -5.46
N ILE A 30 6.89 6.55 -4.94
CA ILE A 30 8.13 6.12 -5.60
C ILE A 30 8.47 4.68 -5.22
N LEU A 31 8.77 3.87 -6.23
CA LEU A 31 9.29 2.52 -6.07
C LEU A 31 10.81 2.53 -6.19
N VAL A 32 11.50 2.03 -5.17
CA VAL A 32 12.97 1.87 -5.16
C VAL A 32 13.30 0.42 -4.83
N GLY A 33 13.70 -0.35 -5.86
CA GLY A 33 13.80 -1.80 -5.73
C GLY A 33 12.41 -2.39 -5.45
N ASP A 34 12.31 -3.18 -4.38
CA ASP A 34 11.05 -3.82 -3.96
C ASP A 34 10.33 -3.02 -2.86
N THR A 35 10.80 -1.81 -2.56
CA THR A 35 10.23 -0.96 -1.50
C THR A 35 9.46 0.21 -2.13
N LEU A 36 8.16 0.28 -1.86
CA LEU A 36 7.28 1.38 -2.23
C LEU A 36 7.25 2.42 -1.11
N TYR A 37 7.62 3.65 -1.43
CA TYR A 37 7.46 4.81 -0.57
C TYR A 37 6.30 5.65 -1.08
N PHE A 38 5.40 6.07 -0.19
CA PHE A 38 4.22 6.86 -0.58
C PHE A 38 3.73 7.72 0.58
N ASP A 39 2.99 8.78 0.29
CA ASP A 39 2.32 9.57 1.33
C ASP A 39 0.93 8.99 1.66
N ALA A 40 0.53 8.99 2.94
CA ALA A 40 -0.83 8.61 3.34
C ALA A 40 -1.21 9.25 4.68
N ASP A 41 -2.51 9.33 4.94
CA ASP A 41 -3.08 9.83 6.20
C ASP A 41 -3.61 8.66 7.06
N ASP A 42 -3.18 8.58 8.33
CA ASP A 42 -3.63 7.56 9.30
C ASP A 42 -4.83 8.01 10.15
N GLY A 43 -5.27 9.25 9.96
CA GLY A 43 -6.36 9.88 10.72
C GLY A 43 -5.98 10.31 12.15
N SER A 44 -4.72 10.14 12.55
CA SER A 44 -4.21 10.49 13.88
C SER A 44 -3.14 11.58 13.84
N ASN A 45 -2.18 11.46 12.93
CA ASN A 45 -1.03 12.37 12.79
C ASN A 45 -1.11 13.23 11.53
N GLY A 46 -2.11 12.99 10.69
CA GLY A 46 -2.25 13.61 9.37
C GLY A 46 -1.39 12.87 8.34
N ARG A 47 -1.04 13.58 7.27
CA ARG A 47 -0.32 12.98 6.14
C ARG A 47 1.17 12.85 6.38
N GLU A 48 1.68 11.63 6.26
CA GLU A 48 3.07 11.26 6.56
C GLU A 48 3.67 10.39 5.44
N LEU A 49 4.98 10.11 5.52
CA LEU A 49 5.68 9.19 4.62
C LEU A 49 5.53 7.75 5.12
N TRP A 50 5.04 6.88 4.24
CA TRP A 50 4.86 5.45 4.45
C TRP A 50 5.82 4.66 3.60
N VAL A 51 6.15 3.46 4.09
CA VAL A 51 6.99 2.48 3.40
C VAL A 51 6.31 1.12 3.43
N MET A 52 6.33 0.45 2.29
CA MET A 52 5.82 -0.91 2.13
C MET A 52 6.79 -1.72 1.30
N ASP A 53 7.24 -2.85 1.84
CA ASP A 53 7.97 -3.83 1.06
C ASP A 53 6.98 -4.68 0.26
N ILE A 54 7.14 -4.68 -1.06
CA ILE A 54 6.36 -5.49 -1.98
C ILE A 54 7.09 -6.83 -2.10
N GLU A 55 6.63 -7.83 -1.36
CA GLU A 55 7.14 -9.19 -1.52
C GLU A 55 6.90 -9.69 -2.95
N HIS A 56 7.99 -10.09 -3.62
CA HIS A 56 7.98 -10.62 -4.99
C HIS A 56 7.59 -12.11 -4.97
N SER A 57 6.40 -12.44 -4.49
CA SER A 57 5.94 -13.84 -4.51
C SER A 57 5.10 -14.14 -5.75
N ILE A 58 5.66 -14.00 -6.95
CA ILE A 58 5.22 -14.79 -8.10
C ILE A 58 6.43 -15.27 -8.91
N THR A 59 7.09 -16.31 -8.42
CA THR A 59 7.82 -17.23 -9.30
C THR A 59 6.79 -18.09 -10.02
N TYR A 60 6.58 -17.85 -11.31
CA TYR A 60 6.06 -18.89 -12.19
C TYR A 60 7.23 -19.84 -12.52
N ASP A 61 7.02 -21.15 -12.29
CA ASP A 61 7.80 -22.23 -12.95
C ASP A 61 7.34 -22.33 -14.43
#